data_AF-A0A5E3XKJ0-F1
#
_entry.id   AF-A0A5E3XKJ0-F1
#
_cell.length_a   1.000
_cell.length_b   1.000
_cell.length_c   1.000
_cell.angle_alpha   90.00
_cell.angle_beta   90.00
_cell.angle_gamma   90.00
#
_symmetry.space_group_name_H-M   'P 1'
#
loop_
_entity.id
_entity.type
_entity.pdbx_description
1 polymer ?
#
loop_
_entity_poly.entity_id
_entity_poly.type
_entity_poly.pdbx_seq_one_letter_code
_entity_poly.pdbx_strand_id
1 'polypeptide(L)'
;MNKLWKGVWEHRRNVRPRSDDHTGHEPLLGTLKRWVDIYELWRMHPPGIETYTIQVALHLWPTFFNASNSDDAYEVCCNMIHVFQFDRILISSFLTRYVLEALGASGTEALARCAAQHLAKRGHRELVQEAKFLHALAVLEELRTFALKHDILRYFSWAIELAFRARRNVNDGADANRVEIGIWYCATLYFSEAYPSWIEDITSASDESTRSAALSAGSAQYLASFLSRGVQLCDWVIQTSHRWHPESIHYPHNLARTLEEFGGILQDWKGCLKKARLLRPLHDAAQEFLDTFRANMSIRWWPTYARLRETFEKASGGISESDEAILSTWYSLGRASLGRDSRYDMVKYEQMPRCGNSVCFYFGVKVCKGCKAAYYCSKECQRLDWKSGSHAPLCELKQTRADVRELMEATRLKRRHLEDLHIEDLFQHMEDQIMLLEGQLSSATV
;
A
#
# COMPACT_ATOMS: atom_id res chain seq x y z
N MET A 1 6.95 -45.53 -3.34
CA MET A 1 5.77 -44.98 -2.64
C MET A 1 5.97 -45.19 -1.14
N ASN A 2 6.09 -44.11 -0.35
CA ASN A 2 6.28 -44.21 1.10
C ASN A 2 5.12 -45.04 1.69
N LYS A 3 5.39 -46.05 2.53
CA LYS A 3 4.39 -47.02 3.03
C LYS A 3 3.15 -46.33 3.63
N LEU A 4 3.37 -45.16 4.24
CA LEU A 4 2.32 -44.29 4.77
C LEU A 4 1.30 -43.87 3.71
N TRP A 5 1.78 -43.37 2.56
CA TRP A 5 0.92 -42.87 1.49
C TRP A 5 0.19 -43.96 0.75
N LYS A 6 0.85 -45.11 0.55
CA LYS A 6 0.18 -46.31 0.03
C LYS A 6 -0.98 -46.72 0.95
N GLY A 7 -0.78 -46.68 2.26
CA GLY A 7 -1.82 -46.94 3.26
C GLY A 7 -2.97 -45.93 3.23
N VAL A 8 -2.68 -44.62 3.27
CA VAL A 8 -3.69 -43.55 3.15
C VAL A 8 -4.50 -43.72 1.86
N TRP A 9 -3.83 -44.05 0.76
CA TRP A 9 -4.45 -44.24 -0.53
C TRP A 9 -5.35 -45.48 -0.61
N GLU A 10 -4.88 -46.63 -0.13
CA GLU A 10 -5.64 -47.88 -0.11
C GLU A 10 -6.91 -47.76 0.75
N HIS A 11 -6.90 -46.89 1.76
CA HIS A 11 -8.00 -46.70 2.70
C HIS A 11 -8.81 -45.42 2.45
N ARG A 12 -8.59 -44.71 1.33
CA ARG A 12 -9.23 -43.40 1.06
C ARG A 12 -10.76 -43.44 1.04
N ARG A 13 -11.37 -44.56 0.65
CA ARG A 13 -12.84 -44.76 0.69
C ARG A 13 -13.39 -44.88 2.12
N ASN A 14 -12.53 -45.12 3.10
CA ASN A 14 -12.87 -45.27 4.51
C ASN A 14 -12.63 -44.00 5.32
N VAL A 15 -12.00 -42.97 4.73
CA VAL A 15 -11.86 -41.65 5.35
C VAL A 15 -13.23 -40.96 5.28
N ARG A 16 -13.99 -41.05 6.38
CA ARG A 16 -15.29 -40.38 6.47
C ARG A 16 -15.08 -38.87 6.65
N PRO A 17 -15.94 -38.02 6.06
CA PRO A 17 -16.09 -36.62 6.45
C PRO A 17 -16.21 -36.53 7.96
N ARG A 18 -15.46 -35.61 8.59
CA ARG A 18 -15.64 -35.30 10.00
C ARG A 18 -17.03 -34.68 10.11
N SER A 19 -17.96 -35.39 10.76
CA SER A 19 -19.41 -35.15 10.66
C SER A 19 -19.92 -33.82 11.21
N ASP A 20 -19.05 -33.06 11.88
CA ASP A 20 -19.45 -31.91 12.68
C ASP A 20 -19.06 -30.57 12.04
N ASP A 21 -18.38 -30.60 10.89
CA ASP A 21 -18.13 -29.40 10.09
C ASP A 21 -19.04 -29.42 8.87
N HIS A 22 -19.99 -28.48 8.80
CA HIS A 22 -21.04 -28.39 7.78
C HIS A 22 -20.53 -28.13 6.36
N THR A 23 -19.21 -28.09 6.15
CA THR A 23 -18.58 -27.82 4.86
C THR A 23 -18.26 -29.07 4.04
N GLY A 24 -18.42 -30.30 4.56
CA GLY A 24 -18.50 -31.55 3.78
C GLY A 24 -17.25 -32.01 2.99
N HIS A 25 -16.26 -31.15 2.74
CA HIS A 25 -15.13 -31.40 1.83
C HIS A 25 -13.74 -31.46 2.53
N GLU A 26 -13.70 -31.39 3.86
CA GLU A 26 -12.51 -30.99 4.62
C GLU A 26 -11.44 -32.06 5.02
N PRO A 27 -11.72 -33.38 5.18
CA PRO A 27 -10.75 -34.27 5.84
C PRO A 27 -9.47 -34.49 5.05
N LEU A 28 -9.56 -34.61 3.72
CA LEU A 28 -8.42 -34.98 2.87
C LEU A 28 -7.51 -33.79 2.57
N LEU A 29 -8.06 -32.60 2.30
CA LEU A 29 -7.28 -31.37 2.17
C LEU A 29 -6.63 -30.98 3.50
N GLY A 30 -7.38 -31.09 4.61
CA GLY A 30 -6.82 -30.91 5.94
C GLY A 30 -5.71 -31.92 6.28
N THR A 31 -5.86 -33.18 5.86
CA THR A 31 -4.83 -34.21 6.02
C THR A 31 -3.60 -33.92 5.15
N LEU A 32 -3.80 -33.50 3.91
CA LEU A 32 -2.71 -33.14 2.99
C LEU A 32 -1.94 -31.95 3.54
N LYS A 33 -2.63 -30.89 3.96
CA LYS A 33 -2.05 -29.71 4.60
C LYS A 33 -1.24 -30.10 5.84
N ARG A 34 -1.83 -30.86 6.75
CA ARG A 34 -1.15 -31.31 7.97
C ARG A 34 0.07 -32.20 7.66
N TRP A 35 0.01 -32.99 6.59
CA TRP A 35 1.15 -33.77 6.15
C TRP A 35 2.28 -32.88 5.60
N VAL A 36 1.95 -31.84 4.83
CA VAL A 36 2.92 -30.83 4.35
C VAL A 36 3.60 -30.15 5.54
N ASP A 37 2.80 -29.68 6.51
CA ASP A 37 3.31 -29.05 7.73
C ASP A 37 4.29 -29.97 8.50
N ILE A 38 3.95 -31.26 8.64
CA ILE A 38 4.80 -32.26 9.30
C ILE A 38 6.08 -32.52 8.49
N TYR A 39 5.96 -32.63 7.17
CA TYR A 39 7.11 -32.88 6.29
C TYR A 39 8.13 -31.76 6.40
N GLU A 40 7.68 -30.50 6.34
CA GLU A 40 8.51 -29.32 6.46
C GLU A 40 9.23 -29.26 7.80
N LEU A 41 8.50 -29.50 8.90
CA LEU A 41 9.09 -29.53 10.23
C LEU A 41 10.20 -30.58 10.36
N TRP A 42 10.07 -31.72 9.68
CA TRP A 42 11.02 -32.82 9.76
C TRP A 42 12.20 -32.68 8.81
N ARG A 43 11.98 -32.10 7.63
CA ARG A 43 12.98 -32.04 6.56
C ARG A 43 13.65 -30.68 6.45
N MET A 44 13.14 -29.68 7.15
CA MET A 44 13.59 -28.27 7.05
C MET A 44 13.48 -27.72 5.62
N HIS A 45 12.64 -28.34 4.78
CA HIS A 45 12.34 -27.90 3.42
C HIS A 45 10.94 -28.41 2.99
N PRO A 46 10.26 -27.73 2.04
CA PRO A 46 9.00 -28.19 1.48
C PRO A 46 9.05 -29.58 0.85
N PRO A 47 7.92 -30.29 0.79
CA PRO A 47 7.79 -31.50 -0.01
C PRO A 47 7.94 -31.18 -1.50
N GLY A 48 8.93 -31.78 -2.16
CA GLY A 48 9.11 -31.63 -3.61
C GLY A 48 8.20 -32.58 -4.41
N ILE A 49 8.36 -32.59 -5.73
CA ILE A 49 7.55 -33.43 -6.64
C ILE A 49 7.64 -34.93 -6.32
N GLU A 50 8.74 -35.36 -5.68
CA GLU A 50 9.02 -36.73 -5.27
C GLU A 50 8.08 -37.25 -4.17
N THR A 51 7.37 -36.37 -3.48
CA THR A 51 6.50 -36.76 -2.36
C THR A 51 5.11 -37.20 -2.79
N TYR A 52 4.80 -37.11 -4.08
CA TYR A 52 3.50 -37.42 -4.70
C TYR A 52 2.33 -36.53 -4.25
N THR A 53 2.60 -35.46 -3.50
CA THR A 53 1.56 -34.59 -2.92
C THR A 53 0.72 -33.90 -4.00
N ILE A 54 1.36 -33.51 -5.11
CA ILE A 54 0.71 -32.95 -6.31
C ILE A 54 -0.26 -33.96 -6.93
N GLN A 55 0.18 -35.19 -7.12
CA GLN A 55 -0.58 -36.26 -7.78
C GLN A 55 -1.78 -36.67 -6.92
N VAL A 56 -1.62 -36.67 -5.59
CA VAL A 56 -2.73 -36.89 -4.66
C VAL A 56 -3.75 -35.78 -4.79
N ALA A 57 -3.33 -34.52 -4.69
CA ALA A 57 -4.23 -33.39 -4.83
C ALA A 57 -4.98 -33.36 -6.16
N LEU A 58 -4.28 -33.62 -7.26
CA LEU A 58 -4.84 -33.71 -8.60
C LEU A 58 -5.86 -34.81 -8.74
N HIS A 59 -5.68 -35.94 -8.05
CA HIS A 59 -6.67 -37.01 -8.06
C HIS A 59 -7.88 -36.70 -7.18
N LEU A 60 -7.68 -35.94 -6.10
CA LEU A 60 -8.75 -35.51 -5.22
C LEU A 60 -9.64 -34.46 -5.89
N TRP A 61 -9.11 -33.62 -6.78
CA TRP A 61 -9.86 -32.57 -7.45
C TRP A 61 -11.14 -33.06 -8.16
N PRO A 62 -11.08 -33.95 -9.19
CA PRO A 62 -12.30 -34.35 -9.90
C PRO A 62 -13.23 -35.19 -9.04
N THR A 63 -12.70 -35.79 -7.97
CA THR A 63 -13.42 -36.74 -7.11
C THR A 63 -14.28 -36.03 -6.07
N PHE A 64 -13.80 -34.90 -5.54
CA PHE A 64 -14.44 -34.20 -4.42
C PHE A 64 -15.05 -32.86 -4.79
N PHE A 65 -14.73 -32.33 -5.98
CA PHE A 65 -15.16 -31.02 -6.43
C PHE A 65 -15.84 -31.12 -7.79
N ASN A 66 -16.83 -30.27 -8.02
CA ASN A 66 -17.37 -30.15 -9.36
C ASN A 66 -16.33 -29.43 -10.21
N ALA A 67 -15.59 -30.17 -11.03
CA ALA A 67 -14.49 -29.64 -11.84
C ALA A 67 -14.92 -28.53 -12.81
N SER A 68 -16.23 -28.37 -13.06
CA SER A 68 -16.81 -27.27 -13.84
C SER A 68 -17.20 -26.04 -13.02
N ASN A 69 -17.16 -26.12 -11.68
CA ASN A 69 -17.45 -25.04 -10.76
C ASN A 69 -16.16 -24.26 -10.45
N SER A 70 -16.14 -22.98 -10.83
CA SER A 70 -15.02 -22.08 -10.62
C SER A 70 -14.73 -21.76 -9.15
N ASP A 71 -15.72 -21.81 -8.25
CA ASP A 71 -15.50 -21.56 -6.82
C ASP A 71 -14.76 -22.74 -6.18
N ASP A 72 -15.21 -23.96 -6.48
CA ASP A 72 -14.54 -25.18 -6.05
C ASP A 72 -13.11 -25.23 -6.63
N ALA A 73 -12.99 -24.83 -7.89
CA ALA A 73 -11.72 -24.80 -8.56
C ALA A 73 -10.73 -23.84 -7.90
N TYR A 74 -11.20 -22.66 -7.55
CA TYR A 74 -10.45 -21.64 -6.85
C TYR A 74 -9.96 -22.13 -5.47
N GLU A 75 -10.84 -22.71 -4.64
CA GLU A 75 -10.46 -23.18 -3.30
C GLU A 75 -9.35 -24.23 -3.35
N VAL A 76 -9.42 -25.17 -4.30
CA VAL A 76 -8.37 -26.18 -4.42
C VAL A 76 -7.07 -25.56 -4.93
N CYS A 77 -7.13 -24.57 -5.84
CA CYS A 77 -5.92 -23.85 -6.23
C CYS A 77 -5.26 -23.14 -5.05
N CYS A 78 -6.04 -22.47 -4.19
CA CYS A 78 -5.52 -21.82 -2.99
C CYS A 78 -4.86 -22.83 -2.04
N ASN A 79 -5.48 -24.00 -1.86
CA ASN A 79 -4.91 -25.08 -1.07
C ASN A 79 -3.65 -25.67 -1.72
N MET A 80 -3.59 -25.76 -3.04
CA MET A 80 -2.43 -26.29 -3.75
C MET A 80 -1.26 -25.35 -3.79
N ILE A 81 -1.49 -24.06 -3.92
CA ILE A 81 -0.43 -23.06 -3.82
C ILE A 81 0.19 -23.06 -2.43
N HIS A 82 -0.61 -23.35 -1.40
CA HIS A 82 -0.09 -23.59 -0.07
C HIS A 82 0.86 -24.79 -0.04
N VAL A 83 0.43 -25.91 -0.64
CA VAL A 83 1.20 -27.16 -0.72
C VAL A 83 2.49 -27.01 -1.54
N PHE A 84 2.46 -26.23 -2.63
CA PHE A 84 3.57 -26.13 -3.57
C PHE A 84 4.62 -25.08 -3.19
N GLN A 85 4.42 -24.35 -2.10
CA GLN A 85 5.37 -23.35 -1.59
C GLN A 85 6.01 -22.45 -2.66
N PHE A 86 5.23 -22.02 -3.66
CA PHE A 86 5.69 -21.17 -4.76
C PHE A 86 6.63 -21.82 -5.80
N ASP A 87 6.71 -23.15 -5.92
CA ASP A 87 7.37 -23.73 -7.09
C ASP A 87 6.56 -23.37 -8.36
N ARG A 88 7.12 -22.41 -9.10
CA ARG A 88 6.51 -21.81 -10.28
C ARG A 88 6.18 -22.85 -11.35
N ILE A 89 7.08 -23.80 -11.60
CA ILE A 89 6.92 -24.79 -12.67
C ILE A 89 5.77 -25.73 -12.30
N LEU A 90 5.72 -26.13 -11.03
CA LEU A 90 4.68 -27.04 -10.52
C LEU A 90 3.31 -26.37 -10.47
N ILE A 91 3.23 -25.14 -9.95
CA ILE A 91 1.99 -24.36 -9.91
C ILE A 91 1.48 -24.10 -11.33
N SER A 92 2.35 -23.65 -12.23
CA SER A 92 1.95 -23.36 -13.61
C SER A 92 1.46 -24.61 -14.32
N SER A 93 2.21 -25.71 -14.23
CA SER A 93 1.81 -27.00 -14.82
C SER A 93 0.49 -27.50 -14.23
N PHE A 94 0.26 -27.33 -12.93
CA PHE A 94 -0.97 -27.72 -12.24
C PHE A 94 -2.16 -26.92 -12.78
N LEU A 95 -2.05 -25.59 -12.80
CA LEU A 95 -3.13 -24.71 -13.22
C LEU A 95 -3.47 -24.94 -14.70
N THR A 96 -2.47 -24.96 -15.59
CA THR A 96 -2.71 -25.12 -17.03
C THR A 96 -3.29 -26.49 -17.35
N ARG A 97 -2.68 -27.58 -16.88
CA ARG A 97 -3.05 -28.94 -17.32
C ARG A 97 -4.31 -29.51 -16.67
N TYR A 98 -4.69 -28.99 -15.50
CA TYR A 98 -5.74 -29.66 -14.73
C TYR A 98 -6.88 -28.73 -14.37
N VAL A 99 -6.57 -27.47 -14.07
CA VAL A 99 -7.61 -26.52 -13.68
C VAL A 99 -8.22 -25.86 -14.91
N LEU A 100 -7.39 -25.24 -15.76
CA LEU A 100 -7.86 -24.56 -16.96
C LEU A 100 -8.43 -25.53 -17.98
N GLU A 101 -7.82 -26.70 -18.15
CA GLU A 101 -8.36 -27.76 -19.02
C GLU A 101 -9.75 -28.23 -18.55
N ALA A 102 -9.96 -28.38 -17.24
CA ALA A 102 -11.24 -28.81 -16.68
C ALA A 102 -12.34 -27.74 -16.79
N LEU A 103 -11.98 -26.47 -16.60
CA LEU A 103 -12.92 -25.36 -16.70
C LEU A 103 -13.20 -24.92 -18.15
N GLY A 104 -12.39 -25.37 -19.11
CA GLY A 104 -12.51 -25.03 -20.53
C GLY A 104 -12.11 -23.59 -20.86
N ALA A 105 -12.52 -23.13 -22.05
CA ALA A 105 -12.06 -21.84 -22.61
C ALA A 105 -12.40 -20.60 -21.78
N SER A 106 -13.44 -20.66 -20.92
CA SER A 106 -13.83 -19.58 -20.01
C SER A 106 -13.24 -19.72 -18.60
N GLY A 107 -12.51 -20.80 -18.31
CA GLY A 107 -12.02 -21.12 -16.97
C GLY A 107 -11.11 -20.07 -16.36
N THR A 108 -10.27 -19.47 -17.21
CA THR A 108 -9.42 -18.33 -16.90
C THR A 108 -10.19 -17.16 -16.27
N GLU A 109 -11.21 -16.68 -16.98
CA GLU A 109 -12.01 -15.52 -16.55
C GLU A 109 -12.86 -15.88 -15.33
N ALA A 110 -13.38 -17.12 -15.28
CA ALA A 110 -14.13 -17.62 -14.15
C ALA A 110 -13.29 -17.66 -12.86
N LEU A 111 -12.08 -18.23 -12.90
CA LEU A 111 -11.15 -18.25 -11.76
C LEU A 111 -10.75 -16.86 -11.30
N ALA A 112 -10.45 -15.97 -12.24
CA ALA A 112 -10.12 -14.58 -11.94
C ALA A 112 -11.28 -13.87 -11.21
N ARG A 113 -12.52 -14.06 -11.69
CA ARG A 113 -13.71 -13.52 -11.04
C ARG A 113 -13.94 -14.13 -9.66
N CYS A 114 -13.80 -15.45 -9.52
CA CYS A 114 -13.92 -16.15 -8.24
C CYS A 114 -12.89 -15.61 -7.25
N ALA A 115 -11.64 -15.44 -7.67
CA ALA A 115 -10.62 -14.76 -6.88
C ALA A 115 -11.10 -13.40 -6.41
N ALA A 116 -11.46 -12.51 -7.34
CA ALA A 116 -11.93 -11.17 -7.00
C ALA A 116 -13.13 -11.16 -6.04
N GLN A 117 -14.05 -12.13 -6.16
CA GLN A 117 -15.22 -12.26 -5.28
C GLN A 117 -14.87 -12.79 -3.88
N HIS A 118 -14.04 -13.83 -3.78
CA HIS A 118 -13.56 -14.37 -2.51
C HIS A 118 -12.74 -13.33 -1.74
N LEU A 119 -11.97 -12.54 -2.48
CA LEU A 119 -11.22 -11.41 -1.95
C LEU A 119 -12.09 -10.36 -1.28
N ALA A 120 -13.24 -10.04 -1.86
CA ALA A 120 -14.16 -9.08 -1.25
C ALA A 120 -14.81 -9.59 0.05
N LYS A 121 -14.79 -10.91 0.29
CA LYS A 121 -15.51 -11.56 1.38
C LYS A 121 -14.62 -12.02 2.54
N ARG A 122 -13.32 -12.23 2.32
CA ARG A 122 -12.42 -12.89 3.30
C ARG A 122 -11.66 -11.92 4.21
N GLY A 123 -11.27 -12.44 5.38
CA GLY A 123 -10.53 -11.71 6.41
C GLY A 123 -9.04 -11.54 6.09
N HIS A 124 -8.30 -10.89 7.00
CA HIS A 124 -6.91 -10.51 6.77
C HIS A 124 -5.93 -11.69 6.68
N ARG A 125 -6.20 -12.82 7.34
CA ARG A 125 -5.29 -13.98 7.35
C ARG A 125 -5.31 -14.73 6.02
N GLU A 126 -6.45 -14.72 5.36
CA GLU A 126 -6.64 -15.35 4.06
C GLU A 126 -5.93 -14.56 2.95
N LEU A 127 -5.83 -13.23 3.07
CA LEU A 127 -5.25 -12.34 2.04
C LEU A 127 -3.87 -12.76 1.53
N VAL A 128 -3.04 -13.39 2.38
CA VAL A 128 -1.73 -13.89 1.92
C VAL A 128 -1.93 -14.97 0.89
N GLN A 129 -2.73 -16.01 1.21
CA GLN A 129 -2.96 -17.13 0.29
C GLN A 129 -3.56 -16.63 -1.01
N GLU A 130 -4.44 -15.63 -0.93
CA GLU A 130 -5.04 -15.03 -2.11
C GLU A 130 -4.05 -14.22 -2.94
N ALA A 131 -3.12 -13.51 -2.30
CA ALA A 131 -2.01 -12.86 -2.99
C ALA A 131 -1.08 -13.88 -3.67
N LYS A 132 -0.84 -15.04 -3.03
CA LYS A 132 -0.08 -16.14 -3.64
C LYS A 132 -0.81 -16.70 -4.86
N PHE A 133 -2.14 -16.87 -4.75
CA PHE A 133 -2.99 -17.34 -5.83
C PHE A 133 -2.98 -16.38 -7.02
N LEU A 134 -3.10 -15.09 -6.79
CA LEU A 134 -3.02 -14.12 -7.87
C LEU A 134 -1.64 -14.01 -8.50
N HIS A 135 -0.57 -14.15 -7.72
CA HIS A 135 0.77 -14.27 -8.29
C HIS A 135 0.86 -15.49 -9.21
N ALA A 136 0.42 -16.67 -8.75
CA ALA A 136 0.40 -17.88 -9.54
C ALA A 136 -0.39 -17.74 -10.84
N LEU A 137 -1.60 -17.16 -10.77
CA LEU A 137 -2.39 -16.87 -11.97
C LEU A 137 -1.66 -15.92 -12.92
N ALA A 138 -1.00 -14.90 -12.39
CA ALA A 138 -0.35 -13.91 -13.22
C ALA A 138 0.87 -14.42 -14.00
N VAL A 139 1.49 -15.49 -13.51
CA VAL A 139 2.64 -16.13 -14.17
C VAL A 139 2.21 -17.06 -15.30
N LEU A 140 0.94 -17.49 -15.33
CA LEU A 140 0.40 -18.25 -16.44
C LEU A 140 0.28 -17.38 -17.68
N GLU A 141 0.92 -17.81 -18.76
CA GLU A 141 0.92 -17.09 -20.05
C GLU A 141 -0.49 -16.98 -20.62
N GLU A 142 -1.31 -18.01 -20.43
CA GLU A 142 -2.70 -18.11 -20.87
C GLU A 142 -3.63 -17.14 -20.11
N LEU A 143 -3.20 -16.63 -18.96
CA LEU A 143 -3.95 -15.68 -18.14
C LEU A 143 -3.51 -14.23 -18.37
N ARG A 144 -2.56 -13.97 -19.28
CA ARG A 144 -2.04 -12.62 -19.58
C ARG A 144 -3.01 -11.73 -20.37
N THR A 145 -4.32 -11.96 -20.30
CA THR A 145 -5.25 -11.01 -20.91
C THR A 145 -5.16 -9.66 -20.20
N PHE A 146 -5.26 -8.59 -21.00
CA PHE A 146 -4.97 -7.23 -20.53
C PHE A 146 -5.89 -6.78 -19.38
N ALA A 147 -7.18 -7.10 -19.45
CA ALA A 147 -8.16 -6.78 -18.41
C ALA A 147 -7.78 -7.39 -17.05
N LEU A 148 -7.30 -8.64 -17.07
CA LEU A 148 -6.88 -9.34 -15.86
C LEU A 148 -5.65 -8.67 -15.22
N LYS A 149 -4.68 -8.22 -16.03
CA LYS A 149 -3.47 -7.55 -15.53
C LYS A 149 -3.79 -6.27 -14.75
N HIS A 150 -4.72 -5.44 -15.25
CA HIS A 150 -5.14 -4.22 -14.57
C HIS A 150 -5.89 -4.52 -13.25
N ASP A 151 -6.77 -5.52 -13.26
CA ASP A 151 -7.50 -5.93 -12.07
C ASP A 151 -6.57 -6.51 -10.99
N ILE A 152 -5.53 -7.26 -11.38
CA ILE A 152 -4.49 -7.77 -10.47
C ILE A 152 -3.71 -6.61 -9.83
N LEU A 153 -3.38 -5.55 -10.57
CA LEU A 153 -2.67 -4.39 -10.03
C LEU A 153 -3.52 -3.62 -9.02
N ARG A 154 -4.77 -3.35 -9.39
CA ARG A 154 -5.75 -2.75 -8.49
C ARG A 154 -5.90 -3.61 -7.24
N TYR A 155 -5.92 -4.93 -7.41
CA TYR A 155 -6.00 -5.87 -6.31
C TYR A 155 -4.78 -5.78 -5.39
N PHE A 156 -3.55 -5.91 -5.89
CA PHE A 156 -2.38 -5.87 -5.02
C PHE A 156 -2.32 -4.55 -4.26
N SER A 157 -2.62 -3.44 -4.91
CA SER A 157 -2.73 -2.15 -4.24
C SER A 157 -3.82 -2.13 -3.15
N TRP A 158 -4.98 -2.73 -3.40
CA TRP A 158 -6.07 -2.83 -2.44
C TRP A 158 -5.74 -3.75 -1.25
N ALA A 159 -5.20 -4.94 -1.52
CA ALA A 159 -4.85 -5.94 -0.51
C ALA A 159 -3.75 -5.43 0.42
N ILE A 160 -2.76 -4.73 -0.14
CA ILE A 160 -1.71 -4.05 0.62
C ILE A 160 -2.32 -2.96 1.52
N GLU A 161 -3.21 -2.12 1.00
CA GLU A 161 -3.89 -1.08 1.78
C GLU A 161 -4.79 -1.69 2.87
N LEU A 162 -5.45 -2.81 2.58
CA LEU A 162 -6.29 -3.52 3.53
C LEU A 162 -5.45 -4.15 4.64
N ALA A 163 -4.34 -4.82 4.32
CA ALA A 163 -3.39 -5.36 5.29
C ALA A 163 -2.80 -4.25 6.18
N PHE A 164 -2.49 -3.09 5.59
CA PHE A 164 -2.03 -1.93 6.34
C PHE A 164 -3.10 -1.38 7.31
N ARG A 165 -4.37 -1.34 6.89
CA ARG A 165 -5.48 -0.98 7.78
C ARG A 165 -5.69 -2.01 8.89
N ALA A 166 -5.55 -3.29 8.58
CA ALA A 166 -5.57 -4.38 9.56
C ALA A 166 -4.56 -4.13 10.67
N ARG A 167 -3.32 -3.84 10.28
CA ARG A 167 -2.21 -3.54 11.18
C ARG A 167 -2.53 -2.40 12.15
N ARG A 168 -3.34 -1.43 11.72
CA ARG A 168 -3.75 -0.29 12.58
C ARG A 168 -4.82 -0.67 13.59
N ASN A 169 -5.65 -1.66 13.30
CA ASN A 169 -6.81 -2.02 14.11
C ASN A 169 -6.55 -3.17 15.08
N VAL A 170 -5.55 -4.02 14.81
CA VAL A 170 -5.29 -5.22 15.61
C VAL A 170 -4.09 -4.98 16.51
N ASN A 171 -4.24 -5.22 17.82
CA ASN A 171 -3.16 -5.19 18.81
C ASN A 171 -2.08 -6.27 18.55
N ASP A 172 -2.33 -7.19 17.62
CA ASP A 172 -1.47 -8.31 17.26
C ASP A 172 -0.59 -7.97 16.05
N GLY A 173 0.22 -6.93 16.21
CA GLY A 173 0.96 -6.31 15.11
C GLY A 173 1.88 -7.26 14.35
N ALA A 174 2.34 -8.37 14.95
CA ALA A 174 3.25 -9.29 14.29
C ALA A 174 2.59 -10.05 13.11
N ASP A 175 1.38 -10.57 13.32
CA ASP A 175 0.65 -11.34 12.29
C ASP A 175 0.24 -10.45 11.12
N ALA A 176 -0.28 -9.25 11.39
CA ALA A 176 -0.67 -8.31 10.34
C ALA A 176 0.52 -7.91 9.46
N ASN A 177 1.71 -7.76 10.04
CA ASN A 177 2.92 -7.44 9.29
C ASN A 177 3.42 -8.62 8.43
N ARG A 178 3.35 -9.85 8.95
CA ARG A 178 3.67 -11.05 8.15
C ARG A 178 2.74 -11.17 6.96
N VAL A 179 1.45 -10.90 7.16
CA VAL A 179 0.46 -10.86 6.08
C VAL A 179 0.83 -9.81 5.05
N GLU A 180 1.11 -8.59 5.50
CA GLU A 180 1.43 -7.48 4.61
C GLU A 180 2.69 -7.75 3.78
N ILE A 181 3.75 -8.28 4.39
CA ILE A 181 4.98 -8.66 3.69
C ILE A 181 4.71 -9.78 2.69
N GLY A 182 3.92 -10.80 3.08
CA GLY A 182 3.56 -11.89 2.17
C GLY A 182 2.84 -11.37 0.93
N ILE A 183 1.87 -10.47 1.09
CA ILE A 183 1.14 -9.85 -0.03
C ILE A 183 2.08 -9.02 -0.88
N TRP A 184 2.92 -8.19 -0.26
CA TRP A 184 3.84 -7.31 -0.99
C TRP A 184 4.91 -8.09 -1.76
N TYR A 185 5.42 -9.18 -1.19
CA TYR A 185 6.37 -10.06 -1.86
C TYR A 185 5.73 -10.68 -3.12
N CYS A 186 4.52 -11.25 -2.99
CA CYS A 186 3.78 -11.80 -4.14
C CYS A 186 3.52 -10.74 -5.21
N ALA A 187 3.15 -9.53 -4.79
CA ALA A 187 2.98 -8.40 -5.68
C ALA A 187 4.29 -8.09 -6.41
N THR A 188 5.43 -8.03 -5.70
CA THR A 188 6.70 -7.66 -6.33
C THR A 188 7.17 -8.72 -7.32
N LEU A 189 7.00 -10.01 -7.02
CA LEU A 189 7.25 -11.07 -7.98
C LEU A 189 6.39 -10.87 -9.25
N TYR A 190 5.10 -10.59 -9.10
CA TYR A 190 4.23 -10.24 -10.24
C TYR A 190 4.76 -9.04 -11.03
N PHE A 191 5.15 -7.96 -10.33
CA PHE A 191 5.70 -6.77 -10.97
C PHE A 191 7.03 -7.06 -11.68
N SER A 192 7.83 -8.01 -11.21
CA SER A 192 9.12 -8.35 -11.83
C SER A 192 8.95 -9.24 -13.05
N GLU A 193 8.01 -10.19 -13.01
CA GLU A 193 7.88 -11.22 -14.04
C GLU A 193 6.85 -10.88 -15.11
N ALA A 194 5.64 -10.46 -14.71
CA ALA A 194 4.53 -10.27 -15.64
C ALA A 194 4.48 -8.86 -16.19
N TYR A 195 4.92 -7.88 -15.40
CA TYR A 195 4.75 -6.47 -15.74
C TYR A 195 5.63 -5.98 -16.90
N PRO A 196 6.90 -6.39 -17.06
CA PRO A 196 7.67 -6.03 -18.25
C PRO A 196 6.97 -6.48 -19.53
N SER A 197 6.48 -7.72 -19.56
CA SER A 197 5.68 -8.24 -20.68
C SER A 197 4.39 -7.44 -20.89
N TRP A 198 3.75 -6.99 -19.82
CA TRP A 198 2.57 -6.12 -19.92
C TRP A 198 2.88 -4.80 -20.60
N ILE A 199 4.03 -4.20 -20.30
CA ILE A 199 4.42 -2.95 -20.92
C ILE A 199 4.76 -3.14 -22.39
N GLU A 200 5.45 -4.22 -22.73
CA GLU A 200 5.66 -4.61 -24.12
C GLU A 200 4.31 -4.73 -24.85
N ASP A 201 3.37 -5.49 -24.28
CA ASP A 201 2.01 -5.65 -24.82
C ASP A 201 1.28 -4.31 -25.01
N ILE A 202 1.37 -3.39 -24.02
CA ILE A 202 0.76 -2.05 -24.12
C ILE A 202 1.37 -1.28 -25.29
N THR A 203 2.70 -1.34 -25.43
CA THR A 203 3.40 -0.62 -26.48
C THR A 203 3.19 -1.22 -27.86
N SER A 204 2.91 -2.53 -27.95
CA SER A 204 2.66 -3.26 -29.20
C SER A 204 1.19 -3.41 -29.55
N ALA A 205 0.26 -3.16 -28.62
CA ALA A 205 -1.17 -3.31 -28.84
C ALA A 205 -1.67 -2.39 -29.97
N SER A 206 -2.38 -2.98 -30.93
CA SER A 206 -3.05 -2.23 -31.99
C SER A 206 -4.33 -1.54 -31.50
N ASP A 207 -5.00 -2.10 -30.48
CA ASP A 207 -6.23 -1.56 -29.92
C ASP A 207 -5.97 -0.34 -29.01
N GLU A 208 -6.67 0.76 -29.28
CA GLU A 208 -6.59 2.00 -28.52
C GLU A 208 -7.28 1.90 -27.16
N SER A 209 -8.38 1.14 -27.07
CA SER A 209 -9.14 1.00 -25.81
C SER A 209 -8.31 0.30 -24.73
N THR A 210 -7.61 -0.77 -25.12
CA THR A 210 -6.68 -1.53 -24.31
C THR A 210 -5.53 -0.65 -23.80
N ARG A 211 -4.95 0.18 -24.67
CA ARG A 211 -3.85 1.08 -24.31
C ARG A 211 -4.29 2.19 -23.36
N SER A 212 -5.46 2.77 -23.59
CA SER A 212 -6.04 3.81 -22.73
C SER A 212 -6.31 3.30 -21.32
N ALA A 213 -6.88 2.10 -21.17
CA ALA A 213 -7.10 1.48 -19.86
C ALA A 213 -5.78 1.25 -19.08
N ALA A 214 -4.71 0.86 -19.78
CA ALA A 214 -3.38 0.66 -19.20
C ALA A 214 -2.79 1.94 -18.64
N LEU A 215 -2.88 2.99 -19.45
CA LEU A 215 -2.36 4.32 -19.18
C LEU A 215 -3.38 5.19 -18.43
N SER A 216 -4.35 4.57 -17.75
CA SER A 216 -5.31 5.33 -16.97
C SER A 216 -4.64 5.99 -15.75
N ALA A 217 -5.21 7.11 -15.29
CA ALA A 217 -4.84 7.73 -14.03
C ALA A 217 -4.92 6.75 -12.83
N GLY A 218 -5.85 5.79 -12.86
CA GLY A 218 -5.98 4.74 -11.85
C GLY A 218 -4.73 3.87 -11.76
N SER A 219 -4.25 3.34 -12.88
CA SER A 219 -3.01 2.55 -12.96
C SER A 219 -1.82 3.29 -12.37
N ALA A 220 -1.67 4.58 -12.72
CA ALA A 220 -0.60 5.43 -12.22
C ALA A 220 -0.65 5.59 -10.69
N GLN A 221 -1.85 5.79 -10.13
CA GLN A 221 -2.05 5.88 -8.69
C GLN A 221 -1.70 4.57 -7.98
N TYR A 222 -2.17 3.43 -8.50
CA TYR A 222 -1.89 2.12 -7.92
C TYR A 222 -0.40 1.79 -7.94
N LEU A 223 0.28 2.07 -9.05
CA LEU A 223 1.72 1.88 -9.17
C LEU A 223 2.47 2.75 -8.15
N ALA A 224 2.22 4.07 -8.11
CA ALA A 224 2.89 4.95 -7.15
C ALA A 224 2.64 4.54 -5.69
N SER A 225 1.43 4.05 -5.38
CA SER A 225 1.09 3.55 -4.05
C SER A 225 1.83 2.25 -3.72
N PHE A 226 1.85 1.30 -4.65
CA PHE A 226 2.56 0.03 -4.52
C PHE A 226 4.06 0.26 -4.27
N LEU A 227 4.70 1.05 -5.14
CA LEU A 227 6.13 1.32 -5.07
C LEU A 227 6.50 1.99 -3.72
N SER A 228 5.76 3.04 -3.34
CA SER A 228 5.98 3.74 -2.07
C SER A 228 5.76 2.83 -0.86
N ARG A 229 4.82 1.87 -0.95
CA ARG A 229 4.53 0.99 0.17
C ARG A 229 5.60 -0.07 0.35
N GLY A 230 6.18 -0.57 -0.75
CA GLY A 230 7.33 -1.45 -0.68
C GLY A 230 8.49 -0.87 0.11
N VAL A 231 8.82 0.40 -0.16
CA VAL A 231 9.85 1.13 0.60
C VAL A 231 9.51 1.24 2.10
N GLN A 232 8.24 1.48 2.43
CA GLN A 232 7.79 1.54 3.84
C GLN A 232 7.86 0.18 4.53
N LEU A 233 7.64 -0.91 3.79
CA LEU A 233 7.79 -2.26 4.30
C LEU A 233 9.25 -2.60 4.55
N CYS A 234 10.16 -2.18 3.67
CA CYS A 234 11.61 -2.32 3.87
C CYS A 234 12.03 -1.65 5.18
N ASP A 235 11.67 -0.38 5.35
CA ASP A 235 11.90 0.40 6.56
C ASP A 235 11.46 -0.35 7.83
N TRP A 236 10.27 -0.92 7.80
CA TRP A 236 9.73 -1.67 8.92
C TRP A 236 10.45 -3.00 9.18
N VAL A 237 10.78 -3.75 8.12
CA VAL A 237 11.54 -5.00 8.23
C VAL A 237 12.89 -4.72 8.89
N ILE A 238 13.59 -3.67 8.48
CA ILE A 238 14.88 -3.28 9.07
C ILE A 238 14.73 -2.97 10.56
N GLN A 239 13.76 -2.10 10.91
CA GLN A 239 13.51 -1.71 12.31
C GLN A 239 13.14 -2.89 13.20
N THR A 240 12.50 -3.92 12.65
CA THR A 240 12.05 -5.08 13.44
C THR A 240 12.99 -6.26 13.37
N SER A 241 13.91 -6.32 12.40
CA SER A 241 14.81 -7.46 12.11
C SER A 241 15.49 -8.04 13.35
N HIS A 242 15.93 -7.20 14.31
CA HIS A 242 16.53 -7.65 15.57
C HIS A 242 15.60 -8.50 16.46
N ARG A 243 14.29 -8.49 16.20
CA ARG A 243 13.27 -9.26 16.92
C ARG A 243 12.85 -10.55 16.20
N TRP A 244 13.34 -10.79 14.99
CA TRP A 244 12.96 -11.98 14.23
C TRP A 244 13.84 -13.15 14.61
N HIS A 245 13.23 -14.32 14.76
CA HIS A 245 13.94 -15.56 15.04
C HIS A 245 14.88 -15.88 13.85
N PRO A 246 16.12 -16.36 14.10
CA PRO A 246 17.07 -16.78 13.06
C PRO A 246 16.54 -17.81 12.05
N GLU A 247 15.37 -18.41 12.26
CA GLU A 247 14.76 -19.31 11.29
C GLU A 247 13.98 -18.56 10.18
N SER A 248 13.83 -17.24 10.32
CA SER A 248 13.17 -16.36 9.33
C SER A 248 14.12 -15.88 8.22
N ILE A 249 15.32 -16.47 8.12
CA ILE A 249 16.48 -16.03 7.30
C ILE A 249 16.20 -15.95 5.80
N HIS A 250 15.12 -16.53 5.29
CA HIS A 250 14.78 -16.44 3.86
C HIS A 250 14.19 -15.07 3.45
N TYR A 251 13.72 -14.26 4.40
CA TYR A 251 13.10 -12.96 4.08
C TYR A 251 14.08 -11.85 3.67
N PRO A 252 15.24 -11.65 4.33
CA PRO A 252 16.18 -10.59 3.96
C PRO A 252 16.85 -10.79 2.59
N HIS A 253 17.22 -12.03 2.23
CA HIS A 253 17.79 -12.32 0.90
C HIS A 253 16.76 -12.14 -0.22
N ASN A 254 15.51 -12.52 0.03
CA ASN A 254 14.43 -12.22 -0.88
C ASN A 254 14.17 -10.72 -0.96
N LEU A 255 14.21 -9.98 0.16
CA LEU A 255 14.02 -8.52 0.15
C LEU A 255 15.08 -7.79 -0.66
N ALA A 256 16.37 -8.13 -0.52
CA ALA A 256 17.44 -7.53 -1.32
C ALA A 256 17.29 -7.82 -2.82
N ARG A 257 17.02 -9.08 -3.19
CA ARG A 257 16.70 -9.46 -4.58
C ARG A 257 15.44 -8.76 -5.08
N THR A 258 14.38 -8.75 -4.28
CA THR A 258 13.11 -8.08 -4.57
C THR A 258 13.33 -6.58 -4.77
N LEU A 259 14.26 -5.96 -4.04
CA LEU A 259 14.60 -4.55 -4.22
C LEU A 259 15.50 -4.29 -5.41
N GLU A 260 16.36 -5.23 -5.78
CA GLU A 260 17.13 -5.22 -7.03
C GLU A 260 16.20 -5.37 -8.25
N GLU A 261 15.30 -6.35 -8.22
CA GLU A 261 14.24 -6.58 -9.21
C GLU A 261 13.32 -5.36 -9.32
N PHE A 262 12.93 -4.80 -8.17
CA PHE A 262 12.22 -3.53 -8.09
C PHE A 262 13.02 -2.40 -8.74
N GLY A 263 14.34 -2.31 -8.51
CA GLY A 263 15.20 -1.38 -9.21
C GLY A 263 15.21 -1.57 -10.73
N GLY A 264 15.21 -2.82 -11.21
CA GLY A 264 15.02 -3.16 -12.61
C GLY A 264 13.70 -2.64 -13.17
N ILE A 265 12.58 -2.94 -12.50
CA ILE A 265 11.23 -2.45 -12.86
C ILE A 265 11.21 -0.92 -12.98
N LEU A 266 11.85 -0.22 -12.05
CA LEU A 266 11.94 1.23 -12.03
C LEU A 266 12.73 1.80 -13.23
N GLN A 267 13.79 1.12 -13.66
CA GLN A 267 14.56 1.50 -14.85
C GLN A 267 13.79 1.20 -16.14
N ASP A 268 13.11 0.06 -16.21
CA ASP A 268 12.28 -0.31 -17.35
C ASP A 268 11.16 0.71 -17.53
N TRP A 269 10.52 1.13 -16.45
CA TRP A 269 9.52 2.20 -16.47
C TRP A 269 10.06 3.51 -17.01
N LYS A 270 11.25 3.92 -16.58
CA LYS A 270 11.91 5.11 -17.11
C LYS A 270 12.17 4.98 -18.63
N GLY A 271 12.54 3.80 -19.11
CA GLY A 271 12.66 3.49 -20.54
C GLY A 271 11.33 3.59 -21.28
N CYS A 272 10.27 3.04 -20.70
CA CYS A 272 8.95 2.99 -21.30
C CYS A 272 8.28 4.36 -21.36
N LEU A 273 8.45 5.20 -20.33
CA LEU A 273 7.99 6.59 -20.35
C LEU A 273 8.69 7.42 -21.44
N LYS A 274 9.97 7.13 -21.71
CA LYS A 274 10.68 7.75 -22.84
C LYS A 274 10.12 7.27 -24.19
N LYS A 275 9.83 5.98 -24.33
CA LYS A 275 9.21 5.41 -25.56
C LYS A 275 7.79 5.95 -25.79
N ALA A 276 6.98 6.03 -24.74
CA ALA A 276 5.60 6.53 -24.80
C ALA A 276 5.52 7.99 -25.26
N ARG A 277 6.48 8.84 -24.85
CA ARG A 277 6.61 10.23 -25.37
C ARG A 277 6.79 10.31 -26.88
N LEU A 278 7.22 9.23 -27.53
CA LEU A 278 7.42 9.17 -28.98
C LEU A 278 6.16 8.66 -29.71
N LEU A 279 5.17 8.11 -29.00
CA LEU A 279 3.94 7.58 -29.57
C LEU A 279 2.86 8.68 -29.66
N ARG A 280 2.87 9.47 -30.75
CA ARG A 280 1.94 10.60 -30.97
C ARG A 280 0.44 10.28 -30.76
N PRO A 281 -0.13 9.12 -31.17
CA PRO A 281 -1.56 8.85 -30.99
C PRO A 281 -1.97 8.61 -29.52
N LEU A 282 -1.02 8.26 -28.64
CA LEU A 282 -1.27 7.93 -27.24
C LEU A 282 -0.78 9.01 -26.27
N HIS A 283 -0.37 10.16 -26.82
CA HIS A 283 0.30 11.19 -26.06
C HIS A 283 -0.53 11.64 -24.86
N ASP A 284 -1.84 11.80 -25.02
CA ASP A 284 -2.71 12.34 -23.97
C ASP A 284 -2.92 11.34 -22.82
N ALA A 285 -3.22 10.07 -23.11
CA ALA A 285 -3.34 9.03 -22.08
C ALA A 285 -2.00 8.77 -21.39
N ALA A 286 -0.90 8.72 -22.14
CA ALA A 286 0.45 8.59 -21.58
C ALA A 286 0.83 9.79 -20.70
N GLN A 287 0.44 11.00 -21.10
CA GLN A 287 0.69 12.22 -20.34
C GLN A 287 -0.18 12.29 -19.09
N GLU A 288 -1.45 11.92 -19.16
CA GLU A 288 -2.34 11.81 -17.99
C GLU A 288 -1.82 10.78 -16.98
N PHE A 289 -1.40 9.60 -17.45
CA PHE A 289 -0.71 8.60 -16.63
C PHE A 289 0.50 9.21 -15.94
N LEU A 290 1.37 9.86 -16.71
CA LEU A 290 2.61 10.47 -16.24
C LEU A 290 2.36 11.55 -15.19
N ASP A 291 1.40 12.43 -15.43
CA ASP A 291 1.08 13.54 -14.53
C ASP A 291 0.43 13.02 -13.25
N THR A 292 -0.44 12.02 -13.35
CA THR A 292 -1.02 11.35 -12.19
C THR A 292 0.05 10.61 -11.38
N PHE A 293 0.96 9.91 -12.05
CA PHE A 293 2.07 9.21 -11.40
C PHE A 293 2.99 10.19 -10.69
N ARG A 294 3.38 11.29 -11.36
CA ARG A 294 4.17 12.39 -10.78
C ARG A 294 3.49 13.01 -9.58
N ALA A 295 2.21 13.34 -9.69
CA ALA A 295 1.46 13.94 -8.60
C ALA A 295 1.46 13.01 -7.37
N ASN A 296 1.20 11.72 -7.56
CA ASN A 296 1.22 10.74 -6.48
C ASN A 296 2.62 10.51 -5.91
N MET A 297 3.64 10.38 -6.76
CA MET A 297 5.03 10.20 -6.33
C MET A 297 5.56 11.42 -5.59
N SER A 298 5.17 12.64 -5.97
CA SER A 298 5.61 13.86 -5.29
C SER A 298 5.23 13.82 -3.80
N ILE A 299 4.05 13.29 -3.47
CA ILE A 299 3.57 13.24 -2.08
C ILE A 299 4.31 12.14 -1.27
N ARG A 300 4.81 11.10 -1.95
CA ARG A 300 5.22 9.83 -1.33
C ARG A 300 6.72 9.60 -1.33
N TRP A 301 7.42 10.04 -2.38
CA TRP A 301 8.82 9.71 -2.66
C TRP A 301 9.77 10.23 -1.57
N TRP A 302 9.81 11.53 -1.34
CA TRP A 302 10.72 12.11 -0.36
C TRP A 302 10.49 11.60 1.07
N PRO A 303 9.25 11.58 1.62
CA PRO A 303 9.07 11.11 3.00
C PRO A 303 9.41 9.63 3.18
N THR A 304 9.28 8.80 2.13
CA THR A 304 9.71 7.40 2.20
C THR A 304 11.22 7.26 2.05
N TYR A 305 11.86 8.05 1.18
CA TYR A 305 13.32 8.09 1.03
C TYR A 305 14.02 8.56 2.31
N ALA A 306 13.61 9.71 2.85
CA ALA A 306 14.22 10.31 4.04
C ALA A 306 14.15 9.38 5.25
N ARG A 307 13.02 8.68 5.41
CA ARG A 307 12.84 7.69 6.47
C ARG A 307 13.71 6.46 6.26
N LEU A 308 13.70 5.89 5.05
CA LEU A 308 14.51 4.71 4.76
C LEU A 308 15.99 5.00 5.05
N ARG A 309 16.45 6.19 4.66
CA ARG A 309 17.80 6.69 4.97
C ARG A 309 18.04 6.80 6.48
N GLU A 310 17.15 7.45 7.22
CA GLU A 310 17.25 7.57 8.68
C GLU A 310 17.30 6.18 9.36
N THR A 311 16.53 5.22 8.87
CA THR A 311 16.52 3.84 9.38
C THR A 311 17.82 3.11 9.09
N PHE A 312 18.37 3.25 7.88
CA PHE A 312 19.68 2.67 7.56
C PHE A 312 20.81 3.30 8.36
N GLU A 313 20.80 4.63 8.55
CA GLU A 313 21.78 5.34 9.38
C GLU A 313 21.72 4.91 10.86
N LYS A 314 20.52 4.57 11.36
CA LYS A 314 20.33 4.09 12.75
C LYS A 314 20.61 2.60 12.94
N ALA A 315 20.64 1.81 11.87
CA ALA A 315 20.96 0.39 11.98
C ALA A 315 22.41 0.23 12.45
N SER A 316 22.63 -0.61 13.47
CA SER A 316 23.85 -0.66 14.30
C SER A 316 25.15 -1.08 13.58
N GLY A 317 25.15 -1.23 12.25
CA GLY A 317 26.30 -1.60 11.43
C GLY A 317 26.68 -0.59 10.35
N GLY A 318 26.03 0.58 10.33
CA GLY A 318 26.12 1.49 9.20
C GLY A 318 25.32 1.00 7.98
N ILE A 319 25.36 1.78 6.90
CA ILE A 319 24.65 1.49 5.65
C ILE A 319 25.42 0.39 4.91
N SER A 320 24.78 -0.77 4.69
CA SER A 320 25.37 -1.83 3.86
C SER A 320 25.35 -1.48 2.37
N GLU A 321 26.10 -2.21 1.54
CA GLU A 321 26.08 -2.01 0.07
C GLU A 321 24.68 -2.20 -0.52
N SER A 322 23.91 -3.16 -0.02
CA SER A 322 22.50 -3.35 -0.42
C SER A 322 21.62 -2.18 -0.02
N ASP A 323 21.82 -1.63 1.18
CA ASP A 323 21.04 -0.48 1.68
C ASP A 323 21.28 0.76 0.80
N GLU A 324 22.54 0.99 0.43
CA GLU A 324 22.94 2.08 -0.47
C GLU A 324 22.34 1.88 -1.88
N ALA A 325 22.33 0.64 -2.39
CA ALA A 325 21.71 0.33 -3.68
C ALA A 325 20.21 0.64 -3.69
N ILE A 326 19.48 0.32 -2.60
CA ILE A 326 18.06 0.61 -2.46
C ILE A 326 17.83 2.14 -2.40
N LEU A 327 18.60 2.85 -1.56
CA LEU A 327 18.50 4.31 -1.45
C LEU A 327 18.77 4.99 -2.79
N SER A 328 19.86 4.61 -3.46
CA SER A 328 20.27 5.17 -4.75
C SER A 328 19.23 4.93 -5.83
N THR A 329 18.65 3.72 -5.87
CA THR A 329 17.60 3.34 -6.81
C THR A 329 16.32 4.14 -6.57
N TRP A 330 15.83 4.20 -5.32
CA TRP A 330 14.62 4.94 -4.97
C TRP A 330 14.77 6.44 -5.22
N TYR A 331 15.95 7.00 -4.92
CA TYR A 331 16.29 8.38 -5.22
C TYR A 331 16.31 8.65 -6.73
N SER A 332 16.95 7.77 -7.50
CA SER A 332 17.05 7.88 -8.96
C SER A 332 15.69 7.80 -9.64
N LEU A 333 14.79 6.94 -9.16
CA LEU A 333 13.41 6.88 -9.64
C LEU A 333 12.69 8.21 -9.42
N GLY A 334 12.74 8.75 -8.20
CA GLY A 334 12.05 10.00 -7.90
C GLY A 334 12.54 11.15 -8.76
N ARG A 335 13.87 11.28 -8.95
CA ARG A 335 14.44 12.26 -9.89
C ARG A 335 13.94 12.05 -11.32
N ALA A 336 13.96 10.81 -11.81
CA ALA A 336 13.52 10.50 -13.17
C ALA A 336 12.02 10.77 -13.38
N SER A 337 11.21 10.48 -12.38
CA SER A 337 9.75 10.59 -12.44
C SER A 337 9.29 12.04 -12.34
N LEU A 338 9.80 12.77 -11.33
CA LEU A 338 9.36 14.14 -11.01
C LEU A 338 9.98 15.19 -11.92
N GLY A 339 11.08 14.87 -12.63
CA GLY A 339 11.72 15.79 -13.57
C GLY A 339 12.24 17.08 -12.91
N ARG A 340 12.46 17.05 -11.59
CA ARG A 340 12.91 18.19 -10.79
C ARG A 340 14.26 17.90 -10.16
N ASP A 341 15.05 18.95 -9.97
CA ASP A 341 16.23 18.86 -9.12
C ASP A 341 15.75 18.61 -7.69
N SER A 342 16.02 17.39 -7.24
CA SER A 342 15.70 16.88 -5.90
C SER A 342 15.97 17.88 -4.78
N ARG A 343 16.99 18.73 -4.87
CA ARG A 343 17.38 19.63 -3.76
C ARG A 343 16.30 20.64 -3.39
N TYR A 344 15.59 21.21 -4.36
CA TYR A 344 14.51 22.16 -4.06
C TYR A 344 13.32 21.47 -3.39
N ASP A 345 12.92 20.34 -3.96
CA ASP A 345 11.83 19.54 -3.42
C ASP A 345 12.19 19.02 -2.01
N MET A 346 13.43 18.60 -1.77
CA MET A 346 13.96 18.20 -0.46
C MET A 346 13.76 19.25 0.62
N VAL A 347 14.27 20.47 0.39
CA VAL A 347 14.15 21.58 1.34
C VAL A 347 12.69 21.91 1.60
N LYS A 348 11.87 21.92 0.53
CA LYS A 348 10.44 22.14 0.65
C LYS A 348 9.78 21.08 1.52
N TYR A 349 10.09 19.80 1.32
CA TYR A 349 9.49 18.70 2.08
C TYR A 349 9.98 18.64 3.52
N GLU A 350 11.25 18.96 3.79
CA GLU A 350 11.77 19.08 5.16
C GLU A 350 11.03 20.16 5.95
N GLN A 351 10.59 21.22 5.28
CA GLN A 351 9.76 22.29 5.87
C GLN A 351 8.26 21.96 5.88
N MET A 352 7.80 20.94 5.16
CA MET A 352 6.38 20.60 5.14
C MET A 352 5.98 19.96 6.48
N PRO A 353 4.88 20.44 7.09
CA PRO A 353 4.39 19.86 8.33
C PRO A 353 3.97 18.41 8.11
N ARG A 354 4.36 17.52 9.03
CA ARG A 354 3.91 16.12 9.03
C ARG A 354 2.40 16.05 9.21
N CYS A 355 1.80 14.98 8.71
CA CYS A 355 0.40 14.69 9.01
C CYS A 355 0.20 14.59 10.54
N GLY A 356 -0.82 15.25 11.09
CA GLY A 356 -1.12 15.31 12.51
C GLY A 356 -1.57 13.96 13.08
N ASN A 357 -2.10 13.10 12.22
CA ASN A 357 -2.29 11.70 12.55
C ASN A 357 -0.92 11.02 12.78
N SER A 358 -0.64 10.64 14.03
CA SER A 358 0.63 10.04 14.47
C SER A 358 0.98 8.72 13.78
N VAL A 359 -0.02 7.97 13.27
CA VAL A 359 0.20 6.74 12.50
C VAL A 359 0.29 6.97 11.00
N CYS A 360 0.19 8.22 10.56
CA CYS A 360 0.35 8.61 9.16
C CYS A 360 1.79 9.09 8.91
N PHE A 361 2.30 8.67 7.75
CA PHE A 361 3.70 8.88 7.38
C PHE A 361 3.89 9.94 6.29
N TYR A 362 2.78 10.51 5.81
CA TYR A 362 2.77 11.49 4.75
C TYR A 362 2.80 12.91 5.31
N PHE A 363 3.14 13.88 4.46
CA PHE A 363 3.05 15.29 4.79
C PHE A 363 1.60 15.77 4.79
N GLY A 364 1.30 16.69 5.70
CA GLY A 364 0.00 17.29 5.80
C GLY A 364 -0.16 18.42 4.79
N VAL A 365 -1.01 18.21 3.78
CA VAL A 365 -1.34 19.23 2.77
C VAL A 365 -2.65 19.97 3.07
N LYS A 366 -3.48 19.43 3.96
CA LYS A 366 -4.76 20.01 4.37
C LYS A 366 -4.69 20.50 5.80
N VAL A 367 -4.96 21.78 6.02
CA VAL A 367 -4.99 22.36 7.36
C VAL A 367 -6.32 22.04 8.06
N CYS A 368 -6.29 21.74 9.35
CA CYS A 368 -7.50 21.60 10.16
C CYS A 368 -8.31 22.91 10.14
N LYS A 369 -9.57 22.86 9.71
CA LYS A 369 -10.40 24.06 9.58
C LYS A 369 -10.69 24.77 10.91
N GLY A 370 -10.70 24.03 12.03
CA GLY A 370 -10.91 24.59 13.37
C GLY A 370 -9.64 25.28 13.88
N CYS A 371 -8.69 24.50 14.41
CA CYS A 371 -7.51 25.07 15.06
C CYS A 371 -6.43 25.65 14.12
N LYS A 372 -6.49 25.36 12.82
CA LYS A 372 -5.47 25.70 11.80
C LYS A 372 -4.02 25.29 12.11
N ALA A 373 -3.82 24.47 13.14
CA ALA A 373 -2.49 24.12 13.64
C ALA A 373 -2.06 22.69 13.29
N ALA A 374 -3.00 21.79 13.00
CA ALA A 374 -2.71 20.45 12.52
C ALA A 374 -2.88 20.37 11.00
N TYR A 375 -2.01 19.60 10.36
CA TYR A 375 -2.02 19.38 8.92
C TYR A 375 -2.30 17.91 8.64
N TYR A 376 -3.01 17.58 7.57
CA TYR A 376 -3.40 16.21 7.24
C TYR A 376 -3.18 15.91 5.77
N CYS A 377 -2.73 14.71 5.45
CA CYS A 377 -2.58 14.30 4.05
C CYS A 377 -3.94 14.02 3.39
N SER A 378 -4.96 13.64 4.17
CA SER A 378 -6.30 13.30 3.69
C SER A 378 -7.40 13.60 4.74
N LYS A 379 -8.66 13.60 4.30
CA LYS A 379 -9.83 13.77 5.20
C LYS A 379 -9.96 12.56 6.13
N GLU A 380 -9.57 11.39 5.63
CA GLU A 380 -9.58 10.11 6.35
C GLU A 380 -8.57 10.17 7.51
N CYS A 381 -7.35 10.69 7.27
CA CYS A 381 -6.37 10.88 8.34
C CYS A 381 -6.85 11.88 9.39
N GLN A 382 -7.51 12.96 8.99
CA GLN A 382 -8.12 13.91 9.91
C GLN A 382 -9.22 13.24 10.75
N ARG A 383 -10.13 12.48 10.13
CA ARG A 383 -11.21 11.77 10.84
C ARG A 383 -10.67 10.72 11.82
N LEU A 384 -9.63 10.00 11.43
CA LEU A 384 -8.97 9.02 12.30
C LEU A 384 -8.32 9.73 13.50
N ASP A 385 -7.52 10.75 13.27
CA ASP A 385 -6.90 11.53 14.35
C ASP A 385 -7.93 12.24 15.25
N TRP A 386 -9.09 12.57 14.69
CA TRP A 386 -10.22 13.12 15.45
C TRP A 386 -10.89 12.08 16.35
N LYS A 387 -11.13 10.86 15.85
CA LYS A 387 -11.86 9.80 16.55
C LYS A 387 -10.99 8.99 17.51
N SER A 388 -9.83 8.55 17.03
CA SER A 388 -8.92 7.65 17.76
C SER A 388 -7.66 8.37 18.26
N GLY A 389 -7.39 9.58 17.75
CA GLY A 389 -6.25 10.39 18.19
C GLY A 389 -6.63 11.36 19.30
N SER A 390 -5.68 12.22 19.66
CA SER A 390 -5.85 13.26 20.68
C SER A 390 -6.31 14.59 20.08
N HIS A 391 -6.66 14.66 18.80
CA HIS A 391 -6.85 15.95 18.15
C HIS A 391 -8.13 16.67 18.56
N ALA A 392 -9.25 15.97 18.76
CA ALA A 392 -10.52 16.62 19.13
C ALA A 392 -10.38 17.55 20.36
N PRO A 393 -9.90 17.09 21.53
CA PRO A 393 -9.74 17.97 22.69
C PRO A 393 -8.67 19.06 22.47
N LEU A 394 -7.60 18.77 21.73
CA LEU A 394 -6.57 19.76 21.41
C LEU A 394 -7.06 20.85 20.44
N CYS A 395 -7.97 20.49 19.53
CA CYS A 395 -8.54 21.39 18.55
C CYS A 395 -9.48 22.39 19.22
N GLU A 396 -10.32 21.92 20.14
CA GLU A 396 -11.19 22.75 20.96
C GLU A 396 -10.37 23.71 21.83
N LEU A 397 -9.39 23.21 22.58
CA LEU A 397 -8.51 24.04 23.41
C LEU A 397 -7.81 25.15 22.60
N LYS A 398 -7.35 24.83 21.38
CA LYS A 398 -6.71 25.83 20.50
C LYS A 398 -7.69 26.85 19.94
N GLN A 399 -8.93 26.45 19.65
CA GLN A 399 -9.99 27.38 19.25
C GLN A 399 -10.33 28.34 20.39
N THR A 400 -10.56 27.83 21.60
CA THR A 400 -10.82 28.67 22.78
C THR A 400 -9.68 29.68 23.03
N ARG A 401 -8.42 29.27 22.87
CA ARG A 401 -7.28 30.19 23.00
C ARG A 401 -7.25 31.26 21.90
N ALA A 402 -7.65 30.92 20.68
CA ALA A 402 -7.75 31.88 19.59
C ALA A 402 -8.87 32.90 19.86
N ASP A 403 -10.03 32.43 20.32
CA ASP A 403 -11.18 33.26 20.66
C ASP A 403 -10.87 34.22 21.82
N VAL A 404 -10.18 33.72 22.87
CA VAL A 404 -9.70 34.56 23.99
C VAL A 404 -8.71 35.61 23.49
N ARG A 405 -7.78 35.26 22.59
CA ARG A 405 -6.82 36.22 22.03
C ARG A 405 -7.53 37.31 21.20
N GLU A 406 -8.52 36.93 20.40
CA GLU A 406 -9.32 37.87 19.61
C GLU A 406 -10.14 38.79 20.52
N LEU A 407 -10.75 38.25 21.58
CA LEU A 407 -11.45 39.04 22.59
C LEU A 407 -10.51 40.00 23.33
N MET A 408 -9.31 39.56 23.69
CA MET A 408 -8.30 40.43 24.33
C MET A 408 -7.85 41.55 23.40
N GLU A 409 -7.64 41.28 22.11
CA GLU A 409 -7.26 42.31 21.14
C GLU A 409 -8.41 43.29 20.88
N ALA A 410 -9.65 42.80 20.76
CA ALA A 410 -10.84 43.65 20.66
C ALA A 410 -11.00 44.55 21.91
N THR A 411 -10.76 43.99 23.10
CA THR A 411 -10.78 44.74 24.37
C THR A 411 -9.67 45.80 24.42
N ARG A 412 -8.47 45.47 23.93
CA ARG A 412 -7.35 46.41 23.85
C ARG A 412 -7.65 47.56 22.90
N LEU A 413 -8.23 47.28 21.73
CA LEU A 413 -8.65 48.31 20.76
C LEU A 413 -9.75 49.21 21.33
N LYS A 414 -10.75 48.62 22.00
CA LYS A 414 -11.81 49.39 22.68
C LYS A 414 -11.24 50.30 23.77
N ARG A 415 -10.26 49.82 24.55
CA ARG A 415 -9.58 50.65 25.56
C ARG A 415 -8.85 51.82 24.92
N ARG A 416 -8.06 51.60 23.86
CA ARG A 416 -7.38 52.67 23.13
C ARG A 416 -8.35 53.72 22.62
N HIS A 417 -9.45 53.28 22.01
CA HIS A 417 -10.47 54.21 21.52
C HIS A 417 -11.09 55.06 22.65
N LEU A 418 -11.30 54.48 23.84
CA LEU A 418 -11.78 55.23 25.01
C LEU A 418 -10.72 56.16 25.61
N GLU A 419 -9.43 55.80 25.52
CA GLU A 419 -8.31 56.67 25.91
C GLU A 419 -8.21 57.86 24.93
N ASP A 420 -8.36 57.61 23.63
CA ASP A 420 -8.35 58.65 22.58
C ASP A 420 -9.52 59.64 22.77
N LEU A 421 -10.74 59.14 23.05
CA LEU A 421 -11.90 60.00 23.33
C LEU A 421 -11.72 60.87 24.57
N HIS A 422 -11.16 60.33 25.66
CA HIS A 422 -10.86 61.14 26.85
C HIS A 422 -9.81 62.22 26.58
N ILE A 423 -8.84 61.95 25.69
CA ILE A 423 -7.84 62.91 25.28
C ILE A 423 -8.50 64.02 24.46
N GLU A 424 -9.38 63.69 23.51
CA GLU A 424 -10.15 64.68 22.72
C GLU A 424 -11.01 65.59 23.62
N ASP A 425 -11.74 65.01 24.59
CA ASP A 425 -12.54 65.79 25.56
C ASP A 425 -11.68 66.74 26.40
N LEU A 426 -10.48 66.31 26.81
CA LEU A 426 -9.51 67.15 27.53
C LEU A 426 -9.00 68.30 26.66
N PHE A 427 -8.71 68.05 25.38
CA PHE A 427 -8.29 69.09 24.45
C PHE A 427 -9.41 70.13 24.24
N GLN A 428 -10.65 69.68 24.03
CA GLN A 428 -11.80 70.58 23.88
C GLN A 428 -11.99 71.45 25.14
N HIS A 429 -11.88 70.86 26.34
CA HIS A 429 -11.97 71.62 27.59
C HIS A 429 -10.84 72.65 27.73
N MET A 430 -9.61 72.31 27.32
CA MET A 430 -8.49 73.25 27.33
C MET A 430 -8.71 74.41 26.34
N GLU A 431 -9.23 74.14 25.14
CA GLU A 431 -9.59 75.17 24.16
C GLU A 431 -10.67 76.12 24.72
N ASP A 432 -11.71 75.59 25.36
CA ASP A 432 -12.76 76.39 25.98
C ASP A 432 -12.21 77.29 27.11
N GLN A 433 -11.27 76.79 27.93
CA GLN A 433 -10.61 77.57 28.96
C GLN A 433 -9.73 78.69 28.38
N ILE A 434 -9.01 78.41 27.29
CA ILE A 434 -8.22 79.42 26.58
C ILE A 434 -9.14 80.53 26.04
N MET A 435 -10.24 80.17 25.38
CA MET A 435 -11.22 81.14 24.85
C MET A 435 -11.84 82.00 25.95
N LEU A 436 -12.13 81.41 27.12
CA LEU A 436 -12.61 82.16 28.29
C LEU A 436 -11.56 83.15 28.82
N LEU A 437 -10.31 82.74 28.92
CA LEU A 437 -9.20 83.59 29.36
C LEU A 437 -8.94 84.74 28.38
N GLU A 438 -9.00 84.48 27.08
CA GLU A 438 -8.88 85.52 26.03
C GLU A 438 -10.01 86.55 26.10
N GLY A 439 -11.24 86.11 26.39
CA GLY A 439 -12.37 87.01 26.64
C GLY A 439 -12.19 87.87 27.90
N GLN A 440 -11.66 87.28 28.99
CA GLN A 440 -11.35 88.01 30.22
C GLN A 440 -10.23 89.04 30.03
N LEU A 441 -9.18 88.68 29.29
CA LEU A 441 -8.09 89.62 28.97
C LEU A 441 -8.58 90.78 28.10
N SER A 442 -9.39 90.49 27.07
CA SER A 442 -9.94 91.51 26.18
C SER A 442 -10.84 92.52 26.89
N SER A 443 -11.60 92.06 27.90
CA SER A 443 -12.45 92.92 28.73
C SER A 443 -11.70 93.72 29.79
N ALA A 444 -10.51 93.29 30.20
CA ALA A 444 -9.66 94.03 31.14
C ALA A 444 -8.84 95.16 30.48
N THR A 445 -8.72 95.16 29.15
CA THR A 445 -8.00 96.17 28.36
C THR A 445 -8.86 97.36 27.89
N VAL A 446 -10.14 97.39 28.26
CA VAL A 446 -11.08 98.50 28.03
C VAL A 446 -11.32 99.21 29.34
#